data_AF-A0A4V6I6C7-F1
#
_entry.id   AF-A0A4V6I6C7-F1
#
_cell.length_a   1.000
_cell.length_b   1.000
_cell.length_c   1.000
_cell.angle_alpha   90.00
_cell.angle_beta   90.00
_cell.angle_gamma   90.00
#
_symmetry.space_group_name_H-M   'P 1'
#
loop_
_entity.id
_entity.type
_entity.pdbx_description
1 polymer ?
#
loop_
_entity_poly.entity_id
_entity_poly.type
_entity_poly.pdbx_seq_one_letter_code
_entity_poly.pdbx_strand_id
1 'polypeptide(L)'
;MKKLFNVMAILSFLSIVAFAEDFLAKVTNGALSDYDKGVRLLSVEEEERVVGGYGFIRDSRYDYYGYGRSYAFVVTDNLNNPYSVAREFGFNGFIVANYRYMNGYKQYYLTYATPSGKTHEFWQHYRNAQEVLKQFKAQY
;
A
#
# COMPACT_ATOMS: atom_id res chain seq x y z
N MET A 1 15.87 -4.82 -56.68
CA MET A 1 16.88 -4.25 -55.76
C MET A 1 16.36 -3.05 -54.93
N LYS A 2 15.73 -2.02 -55.50
CA LYS A 2 15.24 -0.84 -54.74
C LYS A 2 14.24 -1.16 -53.60
N LYS A 3 13.36 -2.15 -53.78
CA LYS A 3 12.35 -2.53 -52.77
C LYS A 3 12.94 -3.24 -51.55
N LEU A 4 14.04 -3.99 -51.72
CA LEU A 4 14.68 -4.74 -50.63
C LEU A 4 15.49 -3.83 -49.71
N PHE A 5 16.15 -2.82 -50.29
CA PHE A 5 16.88 -1.79 -49.55
C PHE A 5 15.94 -0.96 -48.64
N ASN A 6 14.75 -0.60 -49.13
CA ASN A 6 13.77 0.14 -48.35
C ASN A 6 13.22 -0.67 -47.17
N VAL A 7 13.01 -1.99 -47.34
CA VAL A 7 12.53 -2.87 -46.26
C VAL A 7 13.60 -3.05 -45.18
N MET A 8 14.88 -3.21 -45.55
CA MET A 8 15.96 -3.30 -44.55
C MET A 8 16.18 -1.98 -43.80
N ALA A 9 16.03 -0.82 -44.47
CA ALA A 9 16.09 0.48 -43.80
C ALA A 9 14.96 0.64 -42.76
N ILE A 10 13.72 0.24 -43.10
CA ILE A 10 12.58 0.32 -42.17
C ILE A 10 12.76 -0.63 -40.98
N LEU A 11 13.23 -1.86 -41.20
CA LEU A 11 13.51 -2.83 -40.13
C LEU A 11 14.63 -2.33 -39.19
N SER A 12 15.66 -1.68 -39.72
CA SER A 12 16.72 -1.07 -38.91
C SER A 12 16.20 0.10 -38.05
N PHE A 13 15.34 0.95 -38.59
CA PHE A 13 14.69 2.04 -37.84
C PHE A 13 13.75 1.52 -36.75
N LEU A 14 12.99 0.45 -37.02
CA LEU A 14 12.03 -0.12 -36.07
C LEU A 14 12.72 -0.77 -34.86
N SER A 15 13.93 -1.31 -35.04
CA SER A 15 14.73 -1.85 -33.93
C SER A 15 15.19 -0.76 -32.94
N ILE A 16 15.41 0.48 -33.41
CA ILE A 16 15.87 1.59 -32.57
C ILE A 16 14.75 2.06 -31.62
N VAL A 17 13.48 1.95 -32.00
CA VAL A 17 12.36 2.48 -31.19
C VAL A 17 12.19 1.73 -29.87
N ALA A 18 12.37 0.40 -29.86
CA ALA A 18 12.25 -0.41 -28.65
C ALA A 18 13.46 -0.25 -27.69
N PHE A 19 14.62 0.16 -28.21
CA PHE A 19 15.80 0.47 -27.40
C PHE A 19 15.93 1.95 -27.05
N ALA A 20 15.20 2.84 -27.72
CA ALA A 20 15.28 4.27 -27.50
C ALA A 20 14.72 4.68 -26.14
N GLU A 21 13.62 4.08 -25.67
CA GLU A 21 13.06 4.40 -24.34
C GLU A 21 14.06 4.06 -23.22
N ASP A 22 14.61 2.85 -23.25
CA ASP A 22 15.56 2.35 -22.25
C ASP A 22 16.91 3.08 -22.34
N PHE A 23 17.37 3.41 -23.56
CA PHE A 23 18.57 4.19 -23.80
C PHE A 23 18.42 5.65 -23.36
N LEU A 24 17.27 6.28 -23.65
CA LEU A 24 16.98 7.65 -23.20
C LEU A 24 16.87 7.71 -21.68
N ALA A 25 16.19 6.75 -21.03
CA ALA A 25 16.15 6.64 -19.58
C ALA A 25 17.56 6.50 -18.98
N LYS A 26 18.42 5.67 -19.60
CA LYS A 26 19.80 5.42 -19.14
C LYS A 26 20.77 6.57 -19.43
N VAL A 27 20.59 7.31 -20.52
CA VAL A 27 21.41 8.50 -20.89
C VAL A 27 21.00 9.74 -20.08
N THR A 28 19.74 9.83 -19.69
CA THR A 28 19.20 10.99 -18.96
C THR A 28 19.17 10.78 -17.44
N ASN A 29 19.68 9.64 -16.94
CA ASN A 29 19.54 9.21 -15.55
C ASN A 29 18.08 9.28 -15.05
N GLY A 30 17.11 8.93 -15.90
CA GLY A 30 15.68 8.99 -15.57
C GLY A 30 15.04 10.38 -15.70
N ALA A 31 15.82 11.45 -15.92
CA ALA A 31 15.29 12.82 -15.94
C ALA A 31 14.19 13.04 -16.99
N LEU A 32 14.18 12.31 -18.11
CA LEU A 32 13.11 12.42 -19.11
C LEU A 32 11.85 11.62 -18.75
N SER A 33 11.98 10.51 -18.01
CA SER A 33 10.86 9.75 -17.43
C SER A 33 10.14 10.55 -16.33
N ASP A 34 10.86 11.42 -15.63
CA ASP A 34 10.31 12.27 -14.57
C ASP A 34 9.35 13.36 -15.07
N TYR A 35 9.22 13.55 -16.40
CA TYR A 35 8.31 14.50 -17.04
C TYR A 35 7.15 13.84 -17.80
N ASP A 36 7.00 12.52 -17.73
CA ASP A 36 5.82 11.86 -18.29
C ASP A 36 4.55 12.31 -17.55
N LYS A 37 3.49 12.59 -18.31
CA LYS A 37 2.18 12.99 -17.75
C LYS A 37 1.67 11.90 -16.80
N GLY A 38 1.88 12.09 -15.50
CA GLY A 38 1.41 11.20 -14.44
C GLY A 38 2.50 10.65 -13.53
N VAL A 39 3.78 10.81 -13.87
CA VAL A 39 4.91 10.43 -13.00
C VAL A 39 5.51 11.71 -12.43
N ARG A 40 5.39 11.91 -11.12
CA ARG A 40 5.96 13.06 -10.42
C ARG A 40 6.98 12.55 -9.41
N LEU A 41 8.23 12.98 -9.56
CA LEU A 41 9.25 12.77 -8.55
C LEU A 41 8.81 13.45 -7.25
N LEU A 42 8.82 12.70 -6.16
CA LEU A 42 8.45 13.20 -4.85
C LEU A 42 9.56 14.14 -4.36
N SER A 43 9.20 15.25 -3.71
CA SER A 43 10.21 16.05 -2.99
C SER A 43 10.79 15.26 -1.82
N VAL A 44 11.96 15.64 -1.30
CA VAL A 44 12.57 14.98 -0.12
C VAL A 44 11.58 14.92 1.07
N GLU A 45 10.79 15.97 1.26
CA GLU A 45 9.74 16.04 2.29
C GLU A 45 8.54 15.12 1.97
N GLU A 46 8.26 14.90 0.69
CA GLU A 46 7.23 13.98 0.22
C GLU A 46 7.70 12.53 0.27
N GLU A 47 8.98 12.24 0.03
CA GLU A 47 9.62 10.94 0.24
C GLU A 47 9.64 10.57 1.73
N GLU A 48 9.94 11.52 2.61
CA GLU A 48 9.79 11.35 4.07
C GLU A 48 8.33 11.16 4.49
N ARG A 49 7.38 11.77 3.75
CA ARG A 49 5.93 11.56 3.91
C ARG A 49 5.37 10.40 3.10
N VAL A 50 6.16 9.73 2.27
CA VAL A 50 5.90 8.34 1.87
C VAL A 50 6.33 7.49 3.06
N VAL A 51 5.66 7.74 4.18
CA VAL A 51 5.49 6.78 5.24
C VAL A 51 4.86 5.59 4.54
N GLY A 52 5.67 4.56 4.28
CA GLY A 52 5.21 3.29 3.77
C GLY A 52 3.96 2.84 4.52
N GLY A 53 3.08 2.15 3.80
CA GLY A 53 1.76 1.77 4.30
C GLY A 53 1.80 1.01 5.63
N TYR A 54 0.62 0.81 6.20
CA TYR A 54 0.48 0.07 7.43
C TYR A 54 0.81 -1.41 7.20
N GLY A 55 1.61 -1.99 8.09
CA GLY A 55 1.83 -3.43 8.17
C GLY A 55 0.71 -4.12 8.95
N PHE A 56 0.33 -5.33 8.55
CA PHE A 56 -0.72 -6.12 9.21
C PHE A 56 -0.17 -7.47 9.66
N ILE A 57 0.00 -7.64 10.98
CA ILE A 57 0.52 -8.87 11.58
C ILE A 57 -0.65 -9.69 12.13
N ARG A 58 -0.88 -10.88 11.57
CA ARG A 58 -1.93 -11.79 12.04
C ARG A 58 -1.73 -12.15 13.51
N ASP A 59 -2.76 -11.93 14.33
CA ASP A 59 -2.75 -12.32 15.75
C ASP A 59 -4.06 -12.99 16.15
N SER A 60 -4.05 -14.31 16.31
CA SER A 60 -5.25 -15.10 16.58
C SER A 60 -5.82 -14.90 17.98
N ARG A 61 -5.08 -14.24 18.88
CA ARG A 61 -5.57 -13.95 20.24
C ARG A 61 -6.72 -12.94 20.23
N TYR A 62 -6.82 -12.12 19.18
CA TYR A 62 -7.87 -11.12 19.01
C TYR A 62 -8.98 -11.55 18.05
N ASP A 63 -8.99 -12.81 17.61
CA ASP A 63 -10.08 -13.35 16.81
C ASP A 63 -11.36 -13.47 17.63
N TYR A 64 -12.49 -13.39 16.93
CA TYR A 64 -13.78 -13.76 17.47
C TYR A 64 -14.27 -15.06 16.83
N TYR A 65 -14.62 -16.05 17.67
CA TYR A 65 -15.05 -17.38 17.24
C TYR A 65 -16.57 -17.63 17.39
N GLY A 66 -17.34 -16.61 17.75
CA GLY A 66 -18.81 -16.71 17.85
C GLY A 66 -19.52 -16.56 16.51
N TYR A 67 -20.80 -16.17 16.56
CA TYR A 67 -21.57 -15.87 15.35
C TYR A 67 -20.96 -14.68 14.60
N GLY A 68 -20.46 -14.93 13.39
CA GLY A 68 -19.67 -13.96 12.61
C GLY A 68 -18.18 -14.02 12.93
N ARG A 69 -17.55 -15.18 12.68
CA ARG A 69 -16.10 -15.41 12.89
C ARG A 69 -15.26 -14.29 12.27
N SER A 70 -14.40 -13.68 13.09
CA SER A 70 -13.47 -12.63 12.66
C SER A 70 -12.02 -13.07 12.71
N TYR A 71 -11.21 -12.46 11.87
CA TYR A 71 -9.76 -12.66 11.81
C TYR A 71 -9.08 -11.32 12.08
N ALA A 72 -8.21 -11.32 13.08
CA ALA A 72 -7.58 -10.11 13.61
C ALA A 72 -6.12 -9.95 13.21
N PHE A 73 -5.73 -8.70 12.93
CA PHE A 73 -4.39 -8.31 12.53
C PHE A 73 -3.97 -7.07 13.31
N VAL A 74 -2.83 -7.12 13.98
CA VAL A 74 -2.24 -5.96 14.63
C VAL A 74 -1.71 -5.02 13.55
N VAL A 75 -2.09 -3.75 13.62
CA VAL A 75 -1.64 -2.71 12.70
C VAL A 75 -0.30 -2.16 13.19
N THR A 76 0.67 -2.08 12.29
CA THR A 76 2.05 -1.67 12.57
C THR A 76 2.54 -0.63 11.58
N ASP A 77 3.56 0.13 11.97
CA ASP A 77 4.32 0.95 11.04
C ASP A 77 5.34 0.12 10.23
N ASN A 78 6.14 0.79 9.40
CA ASN A 78 7.19 0.17 8.58
C ASN A 78 8.29 -0.54 9.38
N LEU A 79 8.38 -0.29 10.69
CA LEU A 79 9.34 -0.92 11.60
C LEU A 79 8.69 -2.05 12.41
N ASN A 80 7.49 -2.50 12.03
CA ASN A 80 6.67 -3.47 12.75
C ASN A 80 6.32 -3.02 14.18
N ASN A 81 6.26 -1.71 14.44
CA ASN A 81 5.87 -1.18 15.74
C ASN A 81 4.36 -0.90 15.78
N PRO A 82 3.59 -1.60 16.62
CA PRO A 82 2.16 -1.37 16.73
C PRO A 82 1.79 -0.17 17.61
N TYR A 83 2.70 0.24 18.50
CA TYR A 83 2.48 1.32 19.46
C TYR A 83 2.68 2.71 18.85
N SER A 84 3.49 2.84 17.80
CA SER A 84 3.59 4.10 17.02
C SER A 84 2.26 4.44 16.37
N VAL A 85 1.66 3.47 15.67
CA VAL A 85 0.36 3.61 15.04
C VAL A 85 -0.70 4.01 16.06
N ALA A 86 -0.80 3.30 17.19
CA ALA A 86 -1.77 3.65 18.24
C ALA A 86 -1.61 5.07 18.79
N ARG A 87 -0.36 5.55 18.91
CA ARG A 87 -0.06 6.92 19.36
C ARG A 87 -0.54 7.98 18.37
N GLU A 88 -0.54 7.71 17.05
CA GLU A 88 -1.14 8.62 16.04
C GLU A 88 -2.64 8.82 16.28
N PHE A 89 -3.29 7.83 16.89
CA PHE A 89 -4.70 7.88 17.26
C PHE A 89 -4.93 8.36 18.70
N GLY A 90 -3.88 8.66 19.46
CA GLY A 90 -3.98 9.08 20.86
C GLY A 90 -4.32 7.96 21.84
N PHE A 91 -4.13 6.69 21.47
CA PHE A 91 -4.39 5.55 22.36
C PHE A 91 -3.11 4.99 22.97
N ASN A 92 -3.23 4.55 24.22
CA ASN A 92 -2.24 3.69 24.86
C ASN A 92 -2.63 2.22 24.61
N GLY A 93 -1.89 1.53 23.75
CA GLY A 93 -2.24 0.20 23.26
C GLY A 93 -1.81 -0.01 21.81
N PHE A 94 -2.59 -0.74 21.04
CA PHE A 94 -2.40 -0.88 19.59
C PHE A 94 -3.73 -1.03 18.84
N ILE A 95 -3.71 -0.68 17.56
CA ILE A 95 -4.87 -0.84 16.67
C ILE A 95 -4.89 -2.27 16.14
N VAL A 96 -6.08 -2.84 16.04
CA VAL A 96 -6.33 -4.17 15.49
C VAL A 96 -7.31 -4.04 14.33
N ALA A 97 -6.87 -4.42 13.14
CA ALA A 97 -7.71 -4.53 11.96
C ALA A 97 -8.36 -5.90 11.91
N ASN A 98 -9.66 -5.94 11.63
CA ASN A 98 -10.45 -7.15 11.64
C ASN A 98 -11.27 -7.26 10.36
N TYR A 99 -11.38 -8.47 9.82
CA TYR A 99 -12.45 -8.80 8.89
C TYR A 99 -13.27 -9.98 9.40
N ARG A 100 -14.57 -9.98 9.08
CA ARG A 100 -15.49 -11.07 9.39
C ARG A 100 -16.40 -11.37 8.21
N TYR A 101 -16.87 -12.61 8.10
CA TYR A 101 -17.89 -12.96 7.11
C TYR A 101 -19.28 -12.83 7.74
N MET A 102 -20.08 -11.92 7.19
CA MET A 102 -21.46 -11.68 7.60
C MET A 102 -22.33 -11.64 6.35
N ASN A 103 -23.36 -12.49 6.32
CA ASN A 103 -24.32 -12.56 5.21
C ASN A 103 -23.66 -12.73 3.82
N GLY A 104 -22.57 -13.49 3.75
CA GLY A 104 -21.84 -13.76 2.49
C GLY A 104 -20.82 -12.69 2.09
N TYR A 105 -20.70 -11.59 2.82
CA TYR A 105 -19.76 -10.50 2.52
C TYR A 105 -18.72 -10.33 3.63
N LYS A 106 -17.51 -9.91 3.25
CA LYS A 106 -16.49 -9.47 4.22
C LYS A 106 -16.86 -8.09 4.75
N GLN A 107 -16.97 -7.98 6.07
CA GLN A 107 -17.06 -6.72 6.77
C GLN A 107 -15.73 -6.43 7.44
N TYR A 108 -15.23 -5.21 7.26
CA TYR A 108 -13.95 -4.76 7.78
C TYR A 108 -14.17 -3.69 8.81
N TYR A 109 -13.46 -3.78 9.92
CA TYR A 109 -13.56 -2.84 11.02
C TYR A 109 -12.26 -2.81 11.81
N LEU A 110 -12.07 -1.73 12.56
CA LEU A 110 -10.95 -1.56 13.45
C LEU A 110 -11.44 -1.68 14.90
N THR A 111 -10.58 -2.21 15.75
CA THR A 111 -10.68 -2.15 17.21
C THR A 111 -9.38 -1.60 17.76
N TYR A 112 -9.37 -1.17 19.02
CA TYR A 112 -8.12 -0.90 19.73
C TYR A 112 -8.00 -1.88 20.89
N ALA A 113 -6.79 -2.39 21.11
CA ALA A 113 -6.45 -3.23 22.24
C ALA A 113 -5.72 -2.41 23.30
N THR A 114 -6.18 -2.48 24.54
CA THR A 114 -5.51 -1.85 25.69
C THR A 114 -4.21 -2.60 26.04
N PRO A 115 -3.34 -2.07 26.91
CA PRO A 115 -2.16 -2.79 27.37
C PRO A 115 -2.48 -4.10 28.10
N SER A 116 -3.72 -4.26 28.60
CA SER A 116 -4.21 -5.52 29.19
C SER A 116 -4.74 -6.53 28.17
N GLY A 117 -4.68 -6.22 26.87
CA GLY A 117 -5.13 -7.08 25.78
C GLY A 117 -6.64 -7.08 25.56
N LYS A 118 -7.40 -6.22 26.25
CA LYS A 118 -8.84 -6.09 26.00
C LYS A 118 -9.09 -5.23 24.78
N THR A 119 -9.90 -5.74 23.85
CA THR A 119 -10.28 -5.02 22.64
C THR A 119 -11.59 -4.27 22.80
N HIS A 120 -11.64 -3.05 22.29
CA HIS A 120 -12.84 -2.22 22.28
C HIS A 120 -13.12 -1.70 20.87
N GLU A 121 -14.38 -1.40 20.60
CA GLU A 121 -14.79 -0.80 19.33
C GLU A 121 -14.05 0.52 19.10
N PHE A 122 -13.49 0.68 17.91
CA PHE A 122 -12.75 1.87 17.53
C PHE A 122 -13.56 2.67 16.49
N TRP A 123 -14.08 3.82 16.93
CA TRP A 123 -14.91 4.69 16.10
C TRP A 123 -14.06 5.41 15.05
N GLN A 124 -14.33 5.11 13.78
CA GLN A 124 -13.47 5.38 12.63
C GLN A 124 -13.55 6.84 12.10
N HIS A 125 -13.85 7.81 12.97
CA HIS A 125 -13.98 9.22 12.55
C HIS A 125 -12.64 9.90 12.27
N TYR A 126 -11.53 9.27 12.65
CA TYR A 126 -10.20 9.78 12.38
C TYR A 126 -9.77 9.49 10.93
N ARG A 127 -9.22 10.50 10.23
CA ARG A 127 -8.81 10.40 8.82
C ARG A 127 -7.79 9.27 8.59
N ASN A 128 -6.86 9.08 9.51
CA ASN A 128 -5.89 7.98 9.52
C ASN A 128 -6.55 6.60 9.70
N ALA A 129 -7.70 6.49 10.38
CA ALA A 129 -8.40 5.22 10.55
C ALA A 129 -8.99 4.73 9.22
N GLN A 130 -9.48 5.66 8.40
CA GLN A 130 -9.98 5.34 7.06
C GLN A 130 -8.86 4.85 6.14
N GLU A 131 -7.66 5.42 6.25
CA GLU A 131 -6.51 4.98 5.45
C GLU A 131 -6.02 3.59 5.88
N VAL A 132 -5.91 3.32 7.19
CA VAL A 132 -5.63 1.96 7.71
C VAL A 132 -6.64 0.95 7.15
N LEU A 133 -7.94 1.28 7.21
CA LEU A 133 -8.98 0.37 6.75
C LEU A 133 -8.93 0.15 5.23
N LYS A 134 -8.66 1.20 4.46
CA LYS A 134 -8.52 1.14 3.01
C LYS A 134 -7.37 0.20 2.62
N GLN A 135 -6.21 0.35 3.25
CA GLN A 135 -5.04 -0.51 2.98
C GLN A 135 -5.31 -1.96 3.43
N PHE A 136 -5.94 -2.14 4.59
CA PHE A 136 -6.31 -3.47 5.07
C PHE A 136 -7.25 -4.21 4.10
N LYS A 137 -8.28 -3.52 3.59
CA LYS A 137 -9.21 -4.05 2.58
C LYS A 137 -8.56 -4.39 1.24
N ALA A 138 -7.48 -3.72 0.89
CA ALA A 138 -6.75 -4.01 -0.34
C ALA A 138 -5.94 -5.31 -0.23
N GLN A 139 -5.54 -5.69 0.99
CA GLN A 139 -4.71 -6.87 1.25
C GLN A 139 -5.53 -8.12 1.64
N TYR A 140 -6.68 -7.95 2.30
CA TYR A 140 -7.51 -9.04 2.83
C TYR A 140 -8.95 -8.89 2.42
#